data_AF-A0A2S5ADN5-F1
#
_entry.id   AF-A0A2S5ADN5-F1
#
_cell.length_a   1.000
_cell.length_b   1.000
_cell.length_c   1.000
_cell.angle_alpha   90.00
_cell.angle_beta   90.00
_cell.angle_gamma   90.00
#
_symmetry.space_group_name_H-M   'P 1'
#
loop_
_entity.id
_entity.type
_entity.pdbx_description
1 polymer ?
#
loop_
_entity_poly.entity_id
_entity_poly.type
_entity_poly.pdbx_seq_one_letter_code
_entity_poly.pdbx_strand_id
1 'polypeptide(L)'
;MNYKNKENQIPNWIKAKGYLHLTPNINVISRWREIKLKIENPKFVEEYAFYPLIHSIIKERKYKKIDAKKFEIRNDKTRAHKLKSLKTGKTESAAKNRPLHYASHFDALIYAYYASLLQTKYEEKLDSHVGLSECVTAYRKLKINPNLPDNAKRNGKSTIHFAKEIFDTISVRSQNENVAVLAFDIKSFFSSLNHKRLKQIWEEILNIKTLPKHHLNVFKASTEFSYILLDDLRIYQKTKGKKAGFDEKKLSQIRKTKGFKCFFESNQDFRNHIKSGKLKIHKFPFRNKKTKEIMGIPQGLPISAILANMYLYHFDLNILENLVKNKGCYYRRYSDDIIVVCKVEQINEVKGFVELQMKENIVEISKDKTETFIFKNIEFNKKKETRLTSIKINIDGTQTLDSPLTYLGFEFRGYNTLIKSTNIAKFYRRMKSIIRRRARRTILGIEKDPYQHKAIFINQIKKLFQTIPKKKDSENENIQLVRSRKILVPNVKGEFNFKDAKGNAKKQSNYFSYLKRASKIMNENKIEKQLRKSKHILYSSINKFLNK
;
A
#
# COMPACT_ATOMS: atom_id res chain seq x y z
N MET A 1 18.60 -11.94 30.64
CA MET A 1 18.81 -13.24 29.94
C MET A 1 18.69 -13.05 28.42
N ASN A 2 19.69 -13.54 27.66
CA ASN A 2 19.76 -13.67 26.19
C ASN A 2 20.14 -12.44 25.32
N TYR A 3 21.33 -11.86 25.52
CA TYR A 3 22.02 -11.11 24.45
C TYR A 3 22.69 -12.03 23.41
N LYS A 4 23.23 -13.20 23.80
CA LYS A 4 23.89 -14.16 22.90
C LYS A 4 22.96 -14.89 21.90
N ASN A 5 21.65 -14.96 22.15
CA ASN A 5 20.69 -15.64 21.25
C ASN A 5 20.14 -14.76 20.10
N LYS A 6 20.40 -13.44 20.09
CA LYS A 6 19.93 -12.54 19.02
C LYS A 6 20.81 -12.57 17.76
N GLU A 7 22.07 -13.00 17.86
CA GLU A 7 23.00 -13.01 16.73
C GLU A 7 22.70 -14.07 15.67
N ASN A 8 21.89 -15.08 15.99
CA ASN A 8 21.53 -16.16 15.05
C ASN A 8 20.20 -15.96 14.31
N GLN A 9 19.57 -14.77 14.42
CA GLN A 9 18.32 -14.48 13.72
C GLN A 9 18.55 -13.52 12.56
N ILE A 10 17.89 -13.82 11.43
CA ILE A 10 17.89 -12.95 10.25
C ILE A 10 17.33 -11.57 10.63
N PRO A 11 18.08 -10.48 10.44
CA PRO A 11 17.60 -9.13 10.72
C PRO A 11 16.27 -8.83 10.04
N ASN A 12 15.40 -8.11 10.75
CA ASN A 12 14.04 -7.79 10.29
C ASN A 12 13.99 -7.00 8.97
N TRP A 13 15.07 -6.28 8.61
CA TRP A 13 15.17 -5.52 7.38
C TRP A 13 15.53 -6.40 6.16
N ILE A 14 16.13 -7.58 6.36
CA ILE A 14 16.47 -8.51 5.28
C ILE A 14 15.20 -9.21 4.81
N LYS A 15 14.70 -8.82 3.64
CA LYS A 15 13.48 -9.38 3.04
C LYS A 15 13.68 -9.68 1.57
N ALA A 16 13.48 -10.95 1.19
CA ALA A 16 13.49 -11.36 -0.21
C ALA A 16 12.38 -10.65 -1.00
N LYS A 17 12.76 -10.14 -2.19
CA LYS A 17 11.84 -9.68 -3.23
C LYS A 17 11.76 -10.76 -4.31
N GLY A 18 10.56 -10.96 -4.88
CA GLY A 18 10.29 -12.01 -5.88
C GLY A 18 9.83 -11.46 -7.24
N TYR A 19 10.00 -10.16 -7.48
CA TYR A 19 9.71 -9.61 -8.80
C TYR A 19 10.91 -9.85 -9.72
N LEU A 20 10.65 -9.98 -11.02
CA LEU A 20 11.70 -10.03 -12.02
C LEU A 20 12.37 -8.64 -12.13
N HIS A 21 13.70 -8.59 -12.11
CA HIS A 21 14.50 -7.37 -12.22
C HIS A 21 15.68 -7.55 -13.19
N LEU A 22 16.43 -6.47 -13.40
CA LEU A 22 17.68 -6.40 -14.16
C LEU A 22 18.72 -7.38 -13.62
N THR A 23 18.86 -7.41 -12.29
CA THR A 23 19.86 -8.22 -11.58
C THR A 23 19.27 -9.53 -11.04
N PRO A 24 20.10 -10.57 -10.84
CA PRO A 24 19.69 -11.84 -10.25
C PRO A 24 18.90 -11.69 -8.95
N ASN A 25 17.93 -12.58 -8.73
CA ASN A 25 17.31 -12.71 -7.41
C ASN A 25 18.31 -13.24 -6.39
N ILE A 26 18.14 -12.84 -5.13
CA ILE A 26 19.07 -13.16 -4.05
C ILE A 26 18.42 -14.16 -3.11
N ASN A 27 19.11 -15.27 -2.84
CA ASN A 27 18.75 -16.17 -1.75
C ASN A 27 19.19 -15.56 -0.41
N VAL A 28 18.33 -14.69 0.12
CA VAL A 28 18.61 -14.02 1.40
C VAL A 28 18.62 -14.99 2.59
N ILE A 29 17.99 -16.17 2.49
CA ILE A 29 17.89 -17.09 3.64
C ILE A 29 19.22 -17.76 3.91
N SER A 30 19.92 -18.21 2.87
CA SER A 30 21.24 -18.83 3.03
C SER A 30 22.35 -17.80 3.23
N ARG A 31 22.27 -16.63 2.58
CA ARG A 31 23.37 -15.66 2.50
C ARG A 31 23.20 -14.41 3.38
N TRP A 32 22.27 -14.41 4.34
CA TRP A 32 21.96 -13.19 5.10
C TRP A 32 23.15 -12.62 5.88
N ARG A 33 24.08 -13.46 6.37
CA ARG A 33 25.27 -13.01 7.12
C ARG A 33 26.24 -12.22 6.24
N GLU A 34 26.59 -12.76 5.08
CA GLU A 34 27.41 -12.06 4.07
C GLU A 34 26.78 -10.73 3.65
N ILE A 35 25.47 -10.75 3.37
CA ILE A 35 24.72 -9.58 2.96
C ILE A 35 24.74 -8.51 4.06
N LYS A 36 24.50 -8.93 5.32
CA LYS A 36 24.53 -8.04 6.48
C LYS A 36 25.90 -7.38 6.61
N LEU A 37 26.98 -8.17 6.62
CA LEU A 37 28.35 -7.65 6.74
C LEU A 37 28.70 -6.63 5.65
N LYS A 38 28.28 -6.88 4.40
CA LYS A 38 28.51 -5.92 3.31
C LYS A 38 27.73 -4.63 3.49
N ILE A 39 26.44 -4.71 3.79
CA ILE A 39 25.54 -3.54 3.85
C ILE A 39 25.81 -2.69 5.09
N GLU A 40 26.20 -3.30 6.21
CA GLU A 40 26.55 -2.58 7.44
C GLU A 40 27.92 -1.89 7.37
N ASN A 41 28.77 -2.25 6.40
CA ASN A 41 30.03 -1.56 6.16
C ASN A 41 29.79 -0.21 5.45
N PRO A 42 30.04 0.95 6.09
CA PRO A 42 29.80 2.26 5.49
C PRO A 42 30.62 2.51 4.21
N LYS A 43 31.89 2.07 4.16
CA LYS A 43 32.77 2.26 2.99
C LYS A 43 32.20 1.56 1.75
N PHE A 44 31.69 0.34 1.93
CA PHE A 44 31.05 -0.41 0.85
C PHE A 44 29.83 0.34 0.29
N VAL A 45 29.00 0.93 1.16
CA VAL A 45 27.81 1.67 0.71
C VAL A 45 28.16 3.03 0.12
N GLU A 46 29.23 3.69 0.58
CA GLU A 46 29.75 4.92 -0.01
C GLU A 46 30.11 4.74 -1.49
N GLU A 47 30.80 3.66 -1.84
CA GLU A 47 31.24 3.35 -3.21
C GLU A 47 30.19 2.59 -4.04
N TYR A 48 29.07 2.21 -3.43
CA TYR A 48 28.08 1.36 -4.09
C TYR A 48 27.38 2.07 -5.26
N ALA A 49 27.45 1.46 -6.44
CA ALA A 49 26.75 1.92 -7.64
C ALA A 49 25.35 1.31 -7.75
N PHE A 50 24.32 2.11 -7.48
CA PHE A 50 22.91 1.70 -7.60
C PHE A 50 22.49 1.46 -9.06
N TYR A 51 21.66 0.44 -9.27
CA TYR A 51 21.08 0.15 -10.58
C TYR A 51 19.93 1.09 -10.91
N PRO A 52 19.66 1.32 -12.22
CA PRO A 52 18.43 1.96 -12.63
C PRO A 52 17.21 1.20 -12.10
N LEU A 53 16.21 1.94 -11.60
CA LEU A 53 14.95 1.37 -11.17
C LEU A 53 14.14 0.86 -12.37
N ILE A 54 13.22 -0.07 -12.16
CA ILE A 54 12.25 -0.43 -13.18
C ILE A 54 10.96 0.33 -12.95
N HIS A 55 10.56 1.12 -13.94
CA HIS A 55 9.30 1.85 -13.97
C HIS A 55 8.17 0.97 -14.53
N SER A 56 7.07 0.89 -13.79
CA SER A 56 5.85 0.23 -14.23
C SER A 56 4.61 1.03 -13.81
N ILE A 57 3.51 0.89 -14.54
CA ILE A 57 2.26 1.61 -14.25
C ILE A 57 1.18 0.62 -13.87
N ILE A 58 0.67 0.73 -12.64
CA ILE A 58 -0.55 0.03 -12.24
C ILE A 58 -1.75 0.88 -12.64
N LYS A 59 -2.59 0.37 -13.55
CA LYS A 59 -3.84 1.02 -13.96
C LYS A 59 -4.97 0.62 -13.01
N GLU A 60 -5.47 1.58 -12.24
CA GLU A 60 -6.63 1.37 -11.37
C GLU A 60 -7.92 1.88 -12.04
N ARG A 61 -8.80 0.96 -12.46
CA ARG A 61 -10.10 1.34 -13.04
C ARG A 61 -10.99 2.03 -12.00
N LYS A 62 -11.37 3.28 -12.24
CA LYS A 62 -12.31 4.04 -11.42
C LYS A 62 -13.67 4.21 -12.12
N TYR A 63 -14.72 4.36 -11.33
CA TYR A 63 -16.05 4.78 -11.75
C TYR A 63 -16.27 6.16 -11.11
N LYS A 64 -16.07 7.23 -11.89
CA LYS A 64 -15.99 8.60 -11.36
C LYS A 64 -17.26 9.37 -11.66
N LYS A 65 -17.62 10.33 -10.80
CA LYS A 65 -18.60 11.37 -11.12
C LYS A 65 -18.14 12.12 -12.36
N ILE A 66 -19.07 12.38 -13.27
CA ILE A 66 -18.80 13.14 -14.48
C ILE A 66 -18.75 14.61 -14.06
N ASP A 67 -17.64 15.27 -14.39
CA ASP A 67 -17.48 16.70 -14.20
C ASP A 67 -18.06 17.37 -15.46
N ALA A 68 -19.25 17.96 -15.32
CA ALA A 68 -19.99 18.56 -16.42
C ALA A 68 -19.20 19.68 -17.12
N LYS A 69 -18.27 20.33 -16.42
CA LYS A 69 -17.41 21.37 -17.01
C LYS A 69 -16.35 20.81 -17.95
N LYS A 70 -16.00 19.52 -17.83
CA LYS A 70 -14.89 18.89 -18.56
C LYS A 70 -15.34 17.79 -19.50
N PHE A 71 -16.46 17.14 -19.21
CA PHE A 71 -16.87 15.93 -19.88
C PHE A 71 -18.35 15.94 -20.23
N GLU A 72 -18.67 15.38 -21.40
CA GLU A 72 -20.03 15.20 -21.89
C GLU A 72 -20.81 14.23 -20.99
N ILE A 73 -22.02 14.62 -20.58
CA ILE A 73 -22.97 13.75 -19.87
C ILE A 73 -23.81 13.04 -20.93
N ARG A 74 -23.88 11.71 -20.86
CA ARG A 74 -24.70 10.89 -21.77
C ARG A 74 -25.70 10.06 -20.99
N ASN A 75 -26.95 10.06 -21.43
CA ASN A 75 -28.05 9.23 -20.93
C ASN A 75 -28.24 9.38 -19.41
N ASP A 76 -28.22 10.62 -18.91
CA ASP A 76 -28.35 10.97 -17.48
C ASP A 76 -27.40 10.25 -16.52
N LYS A 77 -26.30 9.71 -17.07
CA LYS A 77 -25.30 9.03 -16.24
C LYS A 77 -24.55 10.08 -15.43
N THR A 78 -24.67 9.97 -14.12
CA THR A 78 -23.89 10.78 -13.18
C THR A 78 -22.45 10.28 -13.02
N ARG A 79 -22.16 9.04 -13.43
CA ARG A 79 -20.85 8.39 -13.27
C ARG A 79 -20.48 7.51 -14.46
N ALA A 80 -19.18 7.46 -14.80
CA ALA A 80 -18.71 6.62 -15.90
C ALA A 80 -17.28 6.08 -15.71
N HIS A 81 -16.94 5.06 -16.51
CA HIS A 81 -15.59 4.48 -16.64
C HIS A 81 -14.76 5.07 -17.78
N LYS A 82 -15.45 5.66 -18.75
CA LYS A 82 -14.90 6.37 -19.90
C LYS A 82 -15.64 7.69 -19.96
N LEU A 83 -14.91 8.77 -20.20
CA LEU A 83 -15.42 10.13 -20.19
C LEU A 83 -15.05 10.77 -21.52
N LYS A 84 -15.99 11.41 -22.20
CA LYS A 84 -15.69 12.09 -23.46
C LYS A 84 -15.38 13.55 -23.15
N SER A 85 -14.16 13.96 -23.45
CA SER A 85 -13.69 15.33 -23.17
C SER A 85 -14.42 16.31 -24.06
N LEU A 86 -14.97 17.37 -23.47
CA LEU A 86 -15.58 18.47 -24.23
C LEU A 86 -14.54 19.22 -25.05
N LYS A 87 -13.33 19.39 -24.50
CA LYS A 87 -12.24 20.15 -25.15
C LYS A 87 -11.65 19.43 -26.37
N THR A 88 -11.52 18.11 -26.32
CA THR A 88 -10.79 17.35 -27.36
C THR A 88 -11.67 16.41 -28.17
N GLY A 89 -12.95 16.24 -27.80
CA GLY A 89 -13.86 15.25 -28.37
C GLY A 89 -13.46 13.79 -28.12
N LYS A 90 -12.27 13.53 -27.56
CA LYS A 90 -11.70 12.19 -27.38
C LYS A 90 -12.26 11.52 -26.12
N THR A 91 -12.43 10.20 -26.22
CA THR A 91 -12.84 9.37 -25.08
C THR A 91 -11.63 9.03 -24.22
N GLU A 92 -11.61 9.55 -23.00
CA GLU A 92 -10.57 9.32 -22.00
C GLU A 92 -11.01 8.24 -21.00
N SER A 93 -10.07 7.42 -20.54
CA SER A 93 -10.36 6.45 -19.48
C SER A 93 -10.34 7.13 -18.12
N ALA A 94 -11.37 6.88 -17.31
CA ALA A 94 -11.38 7.33 -15.91
C ALA A 94 -10.36 6.56 -15.01
N ALA A 95 -9.56 5.65 -15.58
CA ALA A 95 -8.55 4.90 -14.86
C ALA A 95 -7.48 5.81 -14.24
N LYS A 96 -7.12 5.55 -12.99
CA LYS A 96 -6.03 6.24 -12.29
C LYS A 96 -4.74 5.45 -12.51
N ASN A 97 -3.75 6.07 -13.15
CA ASN A 97 -2.43 5.49 -13.31
C ASN A 97 -1.62 5.70 -12.02
N ARG A 98 -0.99 4.64 -11.52
CA ARG A 98 -0.10 4.68 -10.35
C ARG A 98 1.30 4.25 -10.82
N PRO A 99 2.20 5.21 -11.08
CA PRO A 99 3.57 4.89 -11.43
C PRO A 99 4.28 4.26 -10.23
N LEU A 100 5.02 3.19 -10.47
CA LEU A 100 5.84 2.50 -9.48
C LEU A 100 7.24 2.34 -10.01
N HIS A 101 8.21 2.54 -9.15
CA HIS A 101 9.61 2.27 -9.41
C HIS A 101 10.09 1.27 -8.38
N TYR A 102 10.65 0.16 -8.84
CA TYR A 102 11.18 -0.87 -7.95
C TYR A 102 12.66 -1.12 -8.23
N ALA A 103 13.43 -1.21 -7.15
CA ALA A 103 14.89 -1.35 -7.19
C ALA A 103 15.34 -2.78 -7.48
N SER A 104 16.63 -2.93 -7.76
CA SER A 104 17.28 -4.23 -7.83
C SER A 104 17.17 -4.97 -6.50
N HIS A 105 17.35 -6.29 -6.51
CA HIS A 105 17.22 -7.11 -5.30
C HIS A 105 18.20 -6.68 -4.20
N PHE A 106 19.45 -6.36 -4.56
CA PHE A 106 20.48 -5.94 -3.59
C PHE A 106 20.27 -4.49 -3.15
N ASP A 107 20.00 -3.57 -4.09
CA ASP A 107 19.66 -2.17 -3.83
C ASP A 107 18.49 -2.08 -2.84
N ALA A 108 17.46 -2.91 -3.02
CA ALA A 108 16.32 -2.98 -2.11
C ALA A 108 16.72 -3.39 -0.68
N LEU A 109 17.77 -4.20 -0.51
CA LEU A 109 18.30 -4.56 0.81
C LEU A 109 19.05 -3.38 1.44
N ILE A 110 19.86 -2.65 0.67
CA ILE A 110 20.51 -1.41 1.15
C ILE A 110 19.45 -0.40 1.58
N TYR A 111 18.46 -0.12 0.72
CA TYR A 111 17.36 0.77 1.09
C TYR A 111 16.61 0.30 2.35
N ALA A 112 16.40 -1.01 2.52
CA ALA A 112 15.71 -1.54 3.69
C ALA A 112 16.54 -1.39 4.98
N TYR A 113 17.86 -1.54 4.89
CA TYR A 113 18.77 -1.33 6.02
C TYR A 113 18.76 0.14 6.47
N TYR A 114 18.98 1.07 5.55
CA TYR A 114 18.95 2.50 5.86
C TYR A 114 17.57 2.97 6.32
N ALA A 115 16.49 2.41 5.75
CA ALA A 115 15.15 2.65 6.24
C ALA A 115 14.98 2.21 7.69
N SER A 116 15.61 1.09 8.09
CA SER A 116 15.52 0.61 9.48
C SER A 116 16.29 1.50 10.45
N LEU A 117 17.47 2.02 10.06
CA LEU A 117 18.23 2.98 10.86
C LEU A 117 17.43 4.27 11.09
N LEU A 118 16.87 4.82 10.00
CA LEU A 118 16.06 6.03 10.06
C LEU A 118 14.77 5.83 10.83
N GLN A 119 14.14 4.66 10.69
CA GLN A 119 12.92 4.35 11.43
C GLN A 119 13.19 4.41 12.93
N THR A 120 14.27 3.80 13.43
CA THR A 120 14.60 3.83 14.85
C THR A 120 14.75 5.26 15.36
N LYS A 121 15.54 6.08 14.67
CA LYS A 121 15.75 7.48 15.05
C LYS A 121 14.50 8.36 14.92
N TYR A 122 13.67 8.10 13.92
CA TYR A 122 12.40 8.78 13.75
C TYR A 122 11.42 8.44 14.89
N GLU A 123 11.35 7.18 15.32
CA GLU A 123 10.51 6.80 16.48
C GLU A 123 11.00 7.50 17.76
N GLU A 124 12.32 7.56 18.01
CA GLU A 124 12.89 8.32 19.14
C GLU A 124 12.46 9.81 19.11
N LYS A 125 12.46 10.44 17.93
CA LYS A 125 12.01 11.84 17.72
C LYS A 125 10.50 12.04 17.84
N LEU A 126 9.70 10.99 17.60
CA LEU A 126 8.26 11.04 17.82
C LEU A 126 7.94 10.96 19.31
N ASP A 127 8.64 10.09 20.02
CA ASP A 127 8.40 9.85 21.45
C ASP A 127 8.95 11.00 22.32
N SER A 128 9.84 11.86 21.78
CA SER A 128 10.27 13.08 22.48
C SER A 128 9.17 14.13 22.64
N HIS A 129 8.06 14.04 21.88
CA HIS A 129 6.90 14.91 22.00
C HIS A 129 5.66 14.12 22.39
N VAL A 130 5.17 14.34 23.61
CA VAL A 130 3.97 13.67 24.13
C VAL A 130 2.78 13.91 23.19
N GLY A 131 2.22 12.82 22.65
CA GLY A 131 1.06 12.81 21.76
C GLY A 131 1.35 12.72 20.25
N LEU A 132 2.59 12.93 19.82
CA LEU A 132 2.95 12.95 18.38
C LEU A 132 2.96 11.54 17.77
N SER A 133 3.44 10.58 18.55
CA SER A 133 3.48 9.15 18.21
C SER A 133 2.08 8.60 17.87
N GLU A 134 1.03 9.06 18.53
CA GLU A 134 -0.34 8.65 18.27
C GLU A 134 -0.92 9.26 17.00
N CYS A 135 -0.44 10.44 16.60
CA CYS A 135 -0.93 11.18 15.44
C CYS A 135 -0.51 10.52 14.12
N VAL A 136 0.74 10.03 14.03
CA VAL A 136 1.30 9.47 12.79
C VAL A 136 1.17 7.95 12.76
N THR A 137 0.28 7.40 11.92
CA THR A 137 -0.05 5.95 11.98
C THR A 137 0.53 5.12 10.84
N ALA A 138 0.80 5.70 9.68
CA ALA A 138 1.26 4.94 8.51
C ALA A 138 2.71 4.49 8.61
N TYR A 139 3.01 3.33 8.01
CA TYR A 139 4.34 2.74 7.85
C TYR A 139 5.11 2.41 9.14
N ARG A 140 4.47 2.57 10.31
CA ARG A 140 5.03 2.28 11.62
C ARG A 140 4.53 0.96 12.18
N LYS A 141 5.26 0.39 13.14
CA LYS A 141 4.89 -0.84 13.85
C LYS A 141 4.25 -0.51 15.20
N LEU A 142 3.01 -0.05 15.16
CA LEU A 142 2.27 0.31 16.37
C LEU A 142 1.64 -0.92 17.03
N LYS A 143 1.69 -0.98 18.37
CA LYS A 143 1.11 -2.07 19.15
C LYS A 143 -0.38 -1.86 19.44
N ILE A 144 -1.15 -2.94 19.55
CA ILE A 144 -2.54 -2.92 20.01
C ILE A 144 -2.55 -2.77 21.53
N ASN A 145 -1.76 -3.59 22.22
CA ASN A 145 -1.55 -3.49 23.65
C ASN A 145 -0.04 -3.28 23.91
N PRO A 146 0.36 -2.15 24.50
CA PRO A 146 1.75 -1.86 24.84
C PRO A 146 2.38 -2.92 25.74
N ASN A 147 1.58 -3.50 26.65
CA ASN A 147 2.03 -4.43 27.69
C ASN A 147 2.26 -5.86 27.16
N LEU A 148 1.89 -6.14 25.91
CA LEU A 148 2.16 -7.44 25.29
C LEU A 148 3.56 -7.47 24.66
N PRO A 149 4.33 -8.58 24.84
CA PRO A 149 5.69 -8.67 24.33
C PRO A 149 5.73 -8.63 22.79
N ASP A 150 6.86 -8.22 22.20
CA ASP A 150 7.00 -8.01 20.74
C ASP A 150 6.74 -9.26 19.88
N ASN A 151 6.95 -10.43 20.47
CA ASN A 151 6.68 -11.74 19.88
C ASN A 151 5.21 -12.20 20.07
N ALA A 152 4.39 -11.45 20.83
CA ALA A 152 2.98 -11.75 20.99
C ALA A 152 2.26 -11.66 19.64
N LYS A 153 1.70 -12.80 19.22
CA LYS A 153 0.93 -12.89 17.98
C LYS A 153 -0.21 -11.87 18.00
N ARG A 154 -0.32 -11.11 16.90
CA ARG A 154 -1.38 -10.11 16.65
C ARG A 154 -1.29 -8.87 17.52
N ASN A 155 -0.12 -8.51 18.04
CA ASN A 155 0.02 -7.24 18.74
C ASN A 155 0.15 -6.02 17.81
N GLY A 156 0.10 -6.15 16.48
CA GLY A 156 0.23 -5.00 15.57
C GLY A 156 -1.10 -4.34 15.20
N LYS A 157 -1.22 -3.02 15.35
CA LYS A 157 -2.33 -2.23 14.78
C LYS A 157 -2.36 -2.38 13.26
N SER A 158 -3.55 -2.23 12.70
CA SER A 158 -3.80 -2.39 11.27
C SER A 158 -4.69 -1.25 10.80
N THR A 159 -4.86 -1.11 9.48
CA THR A 159 -5.77 -0.08 8.91
C THR A 159 -7.19 -0.16 9.45
N ILE A 160 -7.63 -1.36 9.88
CA ILE A 160 -8.93 -1.56 10.53
C ILE A 160 -8.97 -0.86 11.89
N HIS A 161 -7.90 -1.01 12.69
CA HIS A 161 -7.81 -0.40 14.02
C HIS A 161 -7.74 1.13 13.91
N PHE A 162 -6.92 1.65 13.00
CA PHE A 162 -6.81 3.10 12.78
C PHE A 162 -8.12 3.74 12.31
N ALA A 163 -8.89 3.06 11.45
CA ALA A 163 -10.21 3.54 11.05
C ALA A 163 -11.20 3.49 12.22
N LYS A 164 -11.19 2.42 13.01
CA LYS A 164 -12.05 2.28 14.20
C LYS A 164 -11.79 3.38 15.21
N GLU A 165 -10.53 3.67 15.52
CA GLU A 165 -10.16 4.72 16.49
C GLU A 165 -10.78 6.07 16.13
N ILE A 166 -10.77 6.45 14.85
CA ILE A 166 -11.41 7.69 14.38
C ILE A 166 -12.94 7.60 14.51
N PHE A 167 -13.56 6.52 14.08
CA PHE A 167 -15.02 6.37 14.11
C PHE A 167 -15.56 6.31 15.55
N ASP A 168 -14.85 5.66 16.45
CA ASP A 168 -15.16 5.62 17.88
C ASP A 168 -15.01 7.03 18.47
N THR A 169 -13.94 7.76 18.13
CA THR A 169 -13.74 9.14 18.60
C THR A 169 -14.87 10.05 18.14
N ILE A 170 -15.30 9.94 16.89
CA ILE A 170 -16.45 10.69 16.37
C ILE A 170 -17.71 10.31 17.15
N SER A 171 -17.98 9.01 17.32
CA SER A 171 -19.18 8.52 18.01
C SER A 171 -19.25 9.01 19.45
N VAL A 172 -18.15 8.91 20.19
CA VAL A 172 -18.07 9.34 21.60
C VAL A 172 -18.25 10.85 21.72
N ARG A 173 -17.53 11.65 20.92
CA ARG A 173 -17.68 13.12 20.97
C ARG A 173 -19.08 13.58 20.55
N SER A 174 -19.72 12.85 19.64
CA SER A 174 -21.06 13.16 19.14
C SER A 174 -22.20 12.87 20.14
N GLN A 175 -21.89 12.30 21.31
CA GLN A 175 -22.87 12.13 22.40
C GLN A 175 -23.20 13.46 23.07
N ASN A 176 -22.24 14.38 23.14
CA ASN A 176 -22.37 15.64 23.88
C ASN A 176 -22.58 16.85 22.97
N GLU A 177 -21.95 16.86 21.80
CA GLU A 177 -22.01 18.01 20.87
C GLU A 177 -21.97 17.55 19.40
N ASN A 178 -22.29 18.45 18.47
CA ASN A 178 -22.12 18.16 17.05
C ASN A 178 -20.63 18.16 16.70
N VAL A 179 -20.19 17.17 15.92
CA VAL A 179 -18.77 16.97 15.61
C VAL A 179 -18.50 17.20 14.12
N ALA A 180 -17.44 17.94 13.80
CA ALA A 180 -16.96 18.11 12.45
C ALA A 180 -15.73 17.24 12.18
N VAL A 181 -15.66 16.69 10.96
CA VAL A 181 -14.53 15.91 10.47
C VAL A 181 -14.05 16.49 9.15
N LEU A 182 -12.78 16.86 9.12
CA LEU A 182 -12.09 17.39 7.95
C LEU A 182 -11.10 16.35 7.43
N ALA A 183 -11.30 15.90 6.18
CA ALA A 183 -10.43 14.96 5.50
C ALA A 183 -9.65 15.68 4.40
N PHE A 184 -8.32 15.63 4.46
CA PHE A 184 -7.41 16.27 3.51
C PHE A 184 -6.61 15.20 2.75
N ASP A 185 -6.42 15.39 1.43
CA ASP A 185 -5.62 14.53 0.54
C ASP A 185 -4.45 15.33 -0.05
N ILE A 186 -3.21 14.90 0.21
CA ILE A 186 -2.04 15.52 -0.39
C ILE A 186 -1.88 15.04 -1.83
N LYS A 187 -1.81 15.99 -2.78
CA LYS A 187 -1.71 15.66 -4.20
C LYS A 187 -0.29 15.30 -4.57
N SER A 188 -0.10 14.11 -5.12
CA SER A 188 1.16 13.69 -5.75
C SER A 188 2.38 13.79 -4.80
N PHE A 189 2.15 13.55 -3.50
CA PHE A 189 3.11 13.80 -2.41
C PHE A 189 4.54 13.32 -2.70
N PHE A 190 4.72 12.03 -3.02
CA PHE A 190 6.04 11.48 -3.31
C PHE A 190 6.78 12.22 -4.43
N SER A 191 6.08 12.66 -5.48
CA SER A 191 6.71 13.36 -6.62
C SER A 191 6.94 14.85 -6.39
N SER A 192 6.45 15.43 -5.29
CA SER A 192 6.59 16.86 -4.99
C SER A 192 7.58 17.17 -3.85
N LEU A 193 8.22 16.17 -3.24
CA LEU A 193 9.13 16.40 -2.11
C LEU A 193 10.34 17.27 -2.50
N ASN A 194 10.58 18.35 -1.77
CA ASN A 194 11.78 19.16 -1.98
C ASN A 194 13.03 18.45 -1.44
N HIS A 195 14.06 18.30 -2.27
CA HIS A 195 15.29 17.57 -1.90
C HIS A 195 16.12 18.28 -0.83
N LYS A 196 16.23 19.62 -0.88
CA LYS A 196 16.98 20.40 0.13
C LYS A 196 16.38 20.20 1.51
N ARG A 197 15.06 20.36 1.60
CA ARG A 197 14.31 20.15 2.84
C ARG A 197 14.37 18.70 3.32
N LEU A 198 14.23 17.72 2.42
CA LEU A 198 14.35 16.31 2.79
C LEU A 198 15.73 15.99 3.37
N LYS A 199 16.79 16.59 2.83
CA LYS A 199 18.16 16.44 3.35
C LYS A 199 18.30 17.02 4.77
N GLN A 200 17.80 18.23 4.99
CA GLN A 200 17.82 18.89 6.31
C GLN A 200 17.11 18.06 7.37
N ILE A 201 15.91 17.56 7.05
CA ILE A 201 15.14 16.70 7.95
C ILE A 201 15.88 15.37 8.20
N TRP A 202 16.57 14.82 7.20
CA TRP A 202 17.37 13.61 7.38
C TRP A 202 18.52 13.85 8.36
N GLU A 203 19.22 14.97 8.24
CA GLU A 203 20.28 15.40 9.17
C GLU A 203 19.73 15.60 10.59
N GLU A 204 18.58 16.26 10.71
CA GLU A 204 17.89 16.50 11.98
C GLU A 204 17.44 15.22 12.69
N ILE A 205 16.82 14.29 11.96
CA ILE A 205 16.37 13.01 12.55
C ILE A 205 17.56 12.18 13.04
N LEU A 206 18.70 12.26 12.35
CA LEU A 206 19.93 11.59 12.77
C LEU A 206 20.72 12.38 13.84
N ASN A 207 20.29 13.59 14.20
CA ASN A 207 21.00 14.53 15.09
C ASN A 207 22.46 14.78 14.65
N ILE A 208 22.68 15.04 13.36
CA ILE A 208 24.00 15.30 12.77
C ILE A 208 23.99 16.61 11.99
N LYS A 209 25.15 17.27 11.89
CA LYS A 209 25.28 18.53 11.13
C LYS A 209 25.33 18.32 9.61
N THR A 210 25.86 17.18 9.16
CA THR A 210 26.04 16.89 7.73
C THR A 210 25.95 15.39 7.50
N LEU A 211 25.22 14.98 6.45
CA LEU A 211 25.10 13.55 6.10
C LEU A 211 26.48 12.92 5.80
N PRO A 212 26.84 11.81 6.48
CA PRO A 212 27.96 10.97 6.10
C PRO A 212 27.85 10.52 4.65
N LYS A 213 29.01 10.29 4.01
CA LYS A 213 29.07 9.95 2.58
C LYS A 213 28.22 8.73 2.19
N HIS A 214 28.20 7.71 3.03
CA HIS A 214 27.35 6.53 2.82
C HIS A 214 25.84 6.85 2.85
N HIS A 215 25.39 7.69 3.79
CA HIS A 215 24.01 8.19 3.83
C HIS A 215 23.71 9.08 2.61
N LEU A 216 24.66 9.93 2.23
CA LEU A 216 24.52 10.81 1.06
C LEU A 216 24.39 10.00 -0.23
N ASN A 217 25.11 8.88 -0.36
CA ASN A 217 24.97 8.00 -1.53
C ASN A 217 23.55 7.39 -1.60
N VAL A 218 23.02 6.90 -0.48
CA VAL A 218 21.63 6.39 -0.42
C VAL A 218 20.60 7.49 -0.65
N PHE A 219 20.83 8.69 -0.11
CA PHE A 219 20.01 9.87 -0.35
C PHE A 219 19.94 10.17 -1.86
N LYS A 220 21.09 10.36 -2.52
CA LYS A 220 21.19 10.58 -3.97
C LYS A 220 20.54 9.46 -4.76
N ALA A 221 20.77 8.20 -4.39
CA ALA A 221 20.15 7.07 -5.07
C ALA A 221 18.62 7.07 -4.97
N SER A 222 18.05 7.66 -3.92
CA SER A 222 16.59 7.80 -3.72
C SER A 222 15.99 9.08 -4.33
N THR A 223 16.76 10.14 -4.52
CA THR A 223 16.29 11.46 -5.00
C THR A 223 16.66 11.72 -6.46
N GLU A 224 17.87 11.32 -6.85
CA GLU A 224 18.52 11.51 -8.15
C GLU A 224 18.56 10.22 -8.98
N PHE A 225 17.50 9.41 -8.85
CA PHE A 225 17.48 8.07 -9.44
C PHE A 225 17.33 8.07 -10.96
N SER A 226 17.90 7.02 -11.57
CA SER A 226 17.65 6.64 -12.95
C SER A 226 16.65 5.48 -13.03
N TYR A 227 15.99 5.33 -14.17
CA TYR A 227 15.05 4.24 -14.38
C TYR A 227 14.97 3.81 -15.85
N ILE A 228 14.46 2.60 -16.05
CA ILE A 228 14.07 2.06 -17.36
C ILE A 228 12.58 1.75 -17.37
N LEU A 229 11.94 1.75 -18.55
CA LEU A 229 10.54 1.32 -18.64
C LEU A 229 10.47 -0.19 -18.71
N LEU A 230 9.63 -0.82 -17.87
CA LEU A 230 9.40 -2.28 -17.93
C LEU A 230 8.92 -2.73 -19.32
N ASP A 231 8.21 -1.85 -20.04
CA ASP A 231 7.73 -2.17 -21.38
C ASP A 231 8.84 -2.21 -22.44
N ASP A 232 10.00 -1.58 -22.19
CA ASP A 232 11.17 -1.64 -23.09
C ASP A 232 11.87 -3.00 -23.05
N LEU A 233 11.62 -3.79 -22.00
CA LEU A 233 12.16 -5.14 -21.85
C LEU A 233 11.31 -6.22 -22.56
N ARG A 234 10.24 -5.82 -23.25
CA ARG A 234 9.38 -6.74 -24.01
C ARG A 234 10.01 -7.08 -25.35
N ILE A 235 9.62 -8.22 -25.93
CA ILE A 235 10.11 -8.69 -27.23
C ILE A 235 9.89 -7.63 -28.32
N TYR A 236 8.73 -6.98 -28.30
CA TYR A 236 8.42 -5.85 -29.17
C TYR A 236 7.40 -4.93 -28.51
N GLN A 237 7.40 -3.66 -28.92
CA GLN A 237 6.44 -2.68 -28.44
C GLN A 237 5.12 -2.77 -29.23
N LYS A 238 3.99 -2.76 -28.51
CA LYS A 238 2.65 -2.67 -29.10
C LYS A 238 1.92 -1.45 -28.55
N THR A 239 1.43 -0.60 -29.45
CA THR A 239 0.65 0.60 -29.12
C THR A 239 -0.83 0.29 -28.89
N LYS A 240 -1.37 -0.73 -29.57
CA LYS A 240 -2.77 -1.17 -29.46
C LYS A 240 -2.87 -2.64 -29.02
N GLY A 241 -3.93 -2.95 -28.28
CA GLY A 241 -4.25 -4.33 -27.88
C GLY A 241 -3.47 -4.85 -26.67
N LYS A 242 -3.27 -6.17 -26.62
CA LYS A 242 -2.56 -6.85 -25.53
C LYS A 242 -1.05 -6.65 -25.70
N LYS A 243 -0.38 -6.18 -24.65
CA LYS A 243 1.08 -6.04 -24.61
C LYS A 243 1.78 -7.37 -24.91
N ALA A 244 2.91 -7.29 -25.61
CA ALA A 244 3.77 -8.45 -25.87
C ALA A 244 4.29 -9.08 -24.56
N GLY A 245 4.63 -10.36 -24.62
CA GLY A 245 5.34 -11.02 -23.54
C GLY A 245 6.78 -10.51 -23.38
N PHE A 246 7.45 -11.02 -22.36
CA PHE A 246 8.90 -10.99 -22.29
C PHE A 246 9.46 -12.19 -23.06
N ASP A 247 10.75 -12.17 -23.38
CA ASP A 247 11.43 -13.29 -24.02
C ASP A 247 11.54 -14.48 -23.04
N GLU A 248 10.51 -15.31 -23.01
CA GLU A 248 10.43 -16.46 -22.11
C GLU A 248 11.50 -17.51 -22.43
N LYS A 249 11.99 -17.58 -23.68
CA LYS A 249 13.08 -18.49 -24.07
C LYS A 249 14.37 -18.06 -23.39
N LYS A 250 14.75 -16.78 -23.51
CA LYS A 250 15.92 -16.21 -22.79
C LYS A 250 15.78 -16.39 -21.28
N LEU A 251 14.63 -16.00 -20.71
CA LEU A 251 14.41 -16.09 -19.26
C LEU A 251 14.43 -17.54 -18.75
N SER A 252 13.91 -18.49 -19.52
CA SER A 252 13.94 -19.92 -19.19
C SER A 252 15.36 -20.48 -19.23
N GLN A 253 16.16 -20.08 -20.23
CA GLN A 253 17.55 -20.48 -20.33
C GLN A 253 18.35 -20.05 -19.10
N ILE A 254 18.27 -18.76 -18.71
CA ILE A 254 18.95 -18.24 -17.52
C ILE A 254 18.54 -19.01 -16.26
N ARG A 255 17.24 -19.30 -16.10
CA ARG A 255 16.76 -20.07 -14.95
C ARG A 255 17.34 -21.48 -14.91
N LYS A 256 17.45 -22.15 -16.06
CA LYS A 256 18.00 -23.51 -16.16
C LYS A 256 19.51 -23.55 -15.94
N THR A 257 20.26 -22.62 -16.55
CA THR A 257 21.73 -22.64 -16.53
C THR A 257 22.32 -22.02 -15.26
N LYS A 258 21.69 -20.99 -14.71
CA LYS A 258 22.23 -20.22 -13.56
C LYS A 258 21.42 -20.37 -12.28
N GLY A 259 20.19 -20.89 -12.34
CA GLY A 259 19.34 -21.12 -11.17
C GLY A 259 18.69 -19.85 -10.58
N PHE A 260 18.80 -18.69 -11.24
CA PHE A 260 18.22 -17.42 -10.79
C PHE A 260 17.31 -16.75 -11.82
N LYS A 261 16.53 -15.76 -11.36
CA LYS A 261 15.54 -15.03 -12.15
C LYS A 261 15.97 -13.57 -12.37
N CYS A 262 16.26 -13.19 -13.60
CA CYS A 262 16.59 -11.82 -14.01
C CYS A 262 16.38 -11.62 -15.52
N PHE A 263 16.42 -10.36 -15.97
CA PHE A 263 16.37 -10.01 -17.40
C PHE A 263 17.73 -10.14 -18.11
N PHE A 264 18.82 -9.94 -17.37
CA PHE A 264 20.19 -9.94 -17.88
C PHE A 264 21.02 -10.95 -17.11
N GLU A 265 21.77 -11.78 -17.83
CA GLU A 265 22.59 -12.84 -17.23
C GLU A 265 23.77 -12.27 -16.42
N SER A 266 24.30 -11.13 -16.87
CA SER A 266 25.44 -10.46 -16.24
C SER A 266 25.33 -8.93 -16.36
N ASN A 267 26.15 -8.23 -15.59
CA ASN A 267 26.28 -6.77 -15.69
C ASN A 267 26.82 -6.34 -17.06
N GLN A 268 27.65 -7.17 -17.68
CA GLN A 268 28.16 -6.92 -19.02
C GLN A 268 27.05 -7.03 -20.06
N ASP A 269 26.19 -8.06 -19.98
CA ASP A 269 25.01 -8.21 -20.84
C ASP A 269 24.11 -6.96 -20.76
N PHE A 270 23.83 -6.50 -19.54
CA PHE A 270 23.07 -5.29 -19.30
C PHE A 270 23.72 -4.03 -19.92
N ARG A 271 25.02 -3.81 -19.69
CA ARG A 271 25.76 -2.67 -20.25
C ARG A 271 25.79 -2.70 -21.77
N ASN A 272 25.97 -3.87 -22.38
CA ASN A 272 25.97 -4.05 -23.83
C ASN A 272 24.60 -3.68 -24.45
N HIS A 273 23.48 -4.00 -23.78
CA HIS A 273 22.15 -3.59 -24.23
C HIS A 273 21.93 -2.07 -24.19
N ILE A 274 22.54 -1.37 -23.22
CA ILE A 274 22.51 0.08 -23.17
C ILE A 274 23.39 0.68 -24.27
N LYS A 275 24.63 0.19 -24.41
CA LYS A 275 25.58 0.68 -25.43
C LYS A 275 25.08 0.49 -26.85
N SER A 276 24.40 -0.63 -27.12
CA SER A 276 23.78 -0.91 -28.43
C SER A 276 22.48 -0.14 -28.69
N GLY A 277 22.04 0.73 -27.78
CA GLY A 277 20.81 1.52 -27.94
C GLY A 277 19.50 0.71 -27.77
N LYS A 278 19.59 -0.60 -27.46
CA LYS A 278 18.42 -1.47 -27.27
C LYS A 278 17.62 -1.14 -26.00
N LEU A 279 18.24 -0.48 -25.02
CA LEU A 279 17.60 -0.11 -23.76
C LEU A 279 17.91 1.35 -23.39
N LYS A 280 16.86 2.16 -23.24
CA LYS A 280 16.97 3.57 -22.87
C LYS A 280 16.94 3.76 -21.36
N ILE A 281 17.89 4.53 -20.83
CA ILE A 281 17.90 4.99 -19.44
C ILE A 281 17.28 6.38 -19.36
N HIS A 282 16.34 6.54 -18.46
CA HIS A 282 15.74 7.81 -18.09
C HIS A 282 16.28 8.29 -16.74
N LYS A 283 16.37 9.60 -16.54
CA LYS A 283 16.85 10.22 -15.30
C LYS A 283 15.90 11.32 -14.86
N PHE A 284 15.80 11.55 -13.55
CA PHE A 284 15.10 12.70 -12.97
C PHE A 284 13.64 12.84 -13.45
N PRO A 285 12.76 11.85 -13.16
CA PRO A 285 11.39 11.83 -13.68
C PRO A 285 10.51 12.97 -13.14
N PHE A 286 10.92 13.60 -12.04
CA PHE A 286 10.13 14.58 -11.32
C PHE A 286 10.90 15.90 -11.26
N ARG A 287 10.29 16.95 -11.78
CA ARG A 287 10.85 18.31 -11.80
C ARG A 287 9.77 19.32 -11.44
N ASN A 288 10.16 20.35 -10.71
CA ASN A 288 9.29 21.48 -10.47
C ASN A 288 8.94 22.13 -11.81
N LYS A 289 7.65 22.40 -12.04
CA LYS A 289 7.18 22.95 -13.32
C LYS A 289 7.71 24.36 -13.55
N LYS A 290 7.86 25.15 -12.48
CA LYS A 290 8.30 26.55 -12.50
C LYS A 290 9.82 26.64 -12.50
N THR A 291 10.46 26.10 -11.45
CA THR A 291 11.92 26.26 -11.27
C THR A 291 12.77 25.25 -12.06
N LYS A 292 12.15 24.21 -12.65
CA LYS A 292 12.84 23.07 -13.33
C LYS A 292 13.79 22.25 -12.46
N GLU A 293 13.92 22.60 -11.17
CA GLU A 293 14.67 21.86 -10.18
C GLU A 293 14.15 20.43 -10.03
N ILE A 294 15.06 19.50 -9.77
CA ILE A 294 14.74 18.10 -9.52
C ILE A 294 14.06 18.01 -8.15
N MET A 295 13.00 17.20 -8.06
CA MET A 295 12.26 17.02 -6.82
C MET A 295 11.71 15.60 -6.72
N GLY A 296 11.09 15.26 -5.61
CA GLY A 296 10.38 14.02 -5.38
C GLY A 296 11.26 12.78 -5.18
N ILE A 297 10.62 11.70 -4.77
CA ILE A 297 11.20 10.39 -4.54
C ILE A 297 10.32 9.31 -5.22
N PRO A 298 10.89 8.16 -5.60
CA PRO A 298 10.16 7.10 -6.28
C PRO A 298 9.15 6.42 -5.34
N GLN A 299 7.95 6.14 -5.86
CA GLN A 299 6.99 5.25 -5.20
C GLN A 299 7.40 3.79 -5.41
N GLY A 300 7.73 3.08 -4.33
CA GLY A 300 8.01 1.64 -4.35
C GLY A 300 9.36 1.21 -3.79
N LEU A 301 10.27 2.15 -3.46
CA LEU A 301 11.49 1.80 -2.73
C LEU A 301 11.19 1.44 -1.28
N PRO A 302 11.98 0.54 -0.68
CA PRO A 302 11.88 0.22 0.74
C PRO A 302 12.05 1.43 1.68
N ILE A 303 12.85 2.43 1.28
CA ILE A 303 13.12 3.62 2.08
C ILE A 303 12.08 4.74 1.92
N SER A 304 11.36 4.80 0.78
CA SER A 304 10.49 5.94 0.48
C SER A 304 9.41 6.22 1.53
N ALA A 305 8.93 5.17 2.20
CA ALA A 305 7.89 5.27 3.22
C ALA A 305 8.36 6.04 4.47
N ILE A 306 9.58 5.80 4.94
CA ILE A 306 10.12 6.52 6.10
C ILE A 306 10.51 7.96 5.71
N LEU A 307 11.07 8.17 4.52
CA LEU A 307 11.36 9.52 4.01
C LEU A 307 10.10 10.38 3.92
N ALA A 308 9.00 9.80 3.44
CA ALA A 308 7.69 10.44 3.40
C ALA A 308 7.19 10.86 4.80
N ASN A 309 7.35 10.01 5.81
CA ASN A 309 6.95 10.33 7.18
C ASN A 309 7.85 11.40 7.81
N MET A 310 9.16 11.24 7.69
CA MET A 310 10.14 12.21 8.19
C MET A 310 9.88 13.60 7.60
N TYR A 311 9.63 13.69 6.30
CA TYR A 311 9.39 14.97 5.63
C TYR A 311 8.24 15.79 6.24
N LEU A 312 7.25 15.10 6.80
CA LEU A 312 6.07 15.70 7.44
C LEU A 312 6.21 15.87 8.96
N TYR A 313 7.38 15.59 9.53
CA TYR A 313 7.62 15.69 10.97
C TYR A 313 7.21 17.05 11.56
N HIS A 314 7.77 18.15 11.05
CA HIS A 314 7.42 19.52 11.49
C HIS A 314 5.97 19.88 11.25
N PHE A 315 5.38 19.38 10.17
CA PHE A 315 3.95 19.57 9.89
C PHE A 315 3.11 18.90 10.99
N ASP A 316 3.40 17.64 11.32
CA ASP A 316 2.66 16.92 12.36
C ASP A 316 2.83 17.55 13.74
N LEU A 317 4.04 18.03 14.06
CA LEU A 317 4.34 18.71 15.32
C LEU A 317 3.52 20.00 15.47
N ASN A 318 3.51 20.86 14.44
CA ASN A 318 2.76 22.10 14.47
C ASN A 318 1.24 21.87 14.59
N ILE A 319 0.71 20.83 13.93
CA ILE A 319 -0.70 20.44 14.07
C ILE A 319 -1.01 19.94 15.48
N LEU A 320 -0.13 19.13 16.08
CA LEU A 320 -0.30 18.63 17.44
C LEU A 320 -0.36 19.79 18.44
N GLU A 321 0.61 20.70 18.40
CA GLU A 321 0.69 21.79 19.37
C GLU A 321 -0.49 22.77 19.24
N ASN A 322 -0.78 23.22 18.02
CA ASN A 322 -1.76 24.28 17.82
C ASN A 322 -3.22 23.80 17.77
N LEU A 323 -3.48 22.60 17.23
CA LEU A 323 -4.85 22.10 17.09
C LEU A 323 -5.21 21.07 18.17
N VAL A 324 -4.33 20.11 18.45
CA VAL A 324 -4.66 19.04 19.40
C VAL A 324 -4.58 19.54 20.84
N LYS A 325 -3.44 20.13 21.24
CA LYS A 325 -3.23 20.61 22.61
C LYS A 325 -4.03 21.87 22.90
N ASN A 326 -3.94 22.90 22.06
CA ASN A 326 -4.57 24.20 22.37
C ASN A 326 -6.07 24.24 22.09
N LYS A 327 -6.58 23.46 21.14
CA LYS A 327 -7.99 23.55 20.67
C LYS A 327 -8.80 22.28 20.90
N GLY A 328 -8.21 21.23 21.49
CA GLY A 328 -8.87 19.96 21.77
C GLY A 328 -9.25 19.14 20.52
N CYS A 329 -8.66 19.46 19.36
CA CYS A 329 -8.90 18.70 18.13
C CYS A 329 -8.30 17.28 18.25
N TYR A 330 -8.81 16.34 17.45
CA TYR A 330 -8.23 15.00 17.33
C TYR A 330 -7.67 14.80 15.92
N TYR A 331 -6.37 14.52 15.83
CA TYR A 331 -5.64 14.47 14.59
C TYR A 331 -5.05 13.08 14.31
N ARG A 332 -5.19 12.60 13.07
CA ARG A 332 -4.53 11.38 12.58
C ARG A 332 -4.05 11.55 11.15
N ARG A 333 -2.81 11.13 10.89
CA ARG A 333 -2.22 11.03 9.56
C ARG A 333 -1.90 9.59 9.19
N TYR A 334 -2.33 9.19 8.00
CA TYR A 334 -1.96 7.93 7.37
C TYR A 334 -1.30 8.22 6.01
N SER A 335 0.02 8.37 6.01
CA SER A 335 0.81 8.77 4.83
C SER A 335 0.33 10.13 4.32
N ASP A 336 -0.44 10.12 3.23
CA ASP A 336 -0.92 11.30 2.50
C ASP A 336 -2.37 11.65 2.90
N ASP A 337 -3.07 10.72 3.57
CA ASP A 337 -4.44 10.89 4.04
C ASP A 337 -4.40 11.51 5.45
N ILE A 338 -4.99 12.70 5.62
CA ILE A 338 -5.04 13.42 6.89
C ILE A 338 -6.50 13.58 7.34
N ILE A 339 -6.76 13.31 8.62
CA ILE A 339 -8.06 13.54 9.26
C ILE A 339 -7.88 14.40 10.51
N VAL A 340 -8.72 15.42 10.63
CA VAL A 340 -8.90 16.23 11.84
C VAL A 340 -10.36 16.16 12.27
N VAL A 341 -10.61 15.86 13.55
CA VAL A 341 -11.92 15.90 14.18
C VAL A 341 -11.94 17.09 15.14
N CYS A 342 -12.92 17.97 15.00
CA CYS A 342 -13.02 19.23 15.74
C CYS A 342 -14.49 19.60 15.99
N LYS A 343 -14.74 20.69 16.72
CA LYS A 343 -16.09 21.24 16.89
C LYS A 343 -16.55 21.92 15.60
N VAL A 344 -17.86 22.08 15.42
CA VAL A 344 -18.43 22.66 14.19
C VAL A 344 -18.01 24.12 14.02
N GLU A 345 -17.85 24.85 15.11
CA GLU A 345 -17.46 26.26 15.13
C GLU A 345 -15.99 26.44 14.71
N GLN A 346 -15.16 25.42 14.91
CA GLN A 346 -13.72 25.44 14.63
C GLN A 346 -13.37 25.09 13.18
N ILE A 347 -14.35 24.74 12.33
CA ILE A 347 -14.12 24.24 10.96
C ILE A 347 -13.23 25.18 10.14
N ASN A 348 -13.55 26.48 10.14
CA ASN A 348 -12.85 27.47 9.32
C ASN A 348 -11.42 27.70 9.81
N GLU A 349 -11.24 27.79 11.14
CA GLU A 349 -9.93 27.95 11.77
C GLU A 349 -9.02 26.76 11.47
N VAL A 350 -9.50 25.54 11.73
CA VAL A 350 -8.74 24.30 11.49
C VAL A 350 -8.37 24.16 10.02
N LYS A 351 -9.34 24.42 9.11
CA LYS A 351 -9.09 24.35 7.68
C LYS A 351 -8.03 25.36 7.24
N GLY A 352 -8.13 26.61 7.70
CA GLY A 352 -7.16 27.66 7.41
C GLY A 352 -5.76 27.31 7.90
N PHE A 353 -5.64 26.82 9.13
CA PHE A 353 -4.35 26.45 9.72
C PHE A 353 -3.69 25.27 9.00
N VAL A 354 -4.44 24.20 8.71
CA VAL A 354 -3.92 23.04 7.96
C VAL A 354 -3.49 23.47 6.55
N GLU A 355 -4.26 24.31 5.88
CA GLU A 355 -3.90 24.82 4.55
C GLU A 355 -2.64 25.69 4.58
N LEU A 356 -2.44 26.51 5.61
CA LEU A 356 -1.21 27.28 5.82
C LEU A 356 -0.01 26.35 6.01
N GLN A 357 -0.10 25.42 6.96
CA GLN A 357 0.96 24.45 7.25
C GLN A 357 1.31 23.60 6.03
N MET A 358 0.34 23.21 5.21
CA MET A 358 0.63 22.47 3.98
C MET A 358 1.36 23.31 2.92
N LYS A 359 1.08 24.61 2.82
CA LYS A 359 1.80 25.51 1.89
C LYS A 359 3.26 25.66 2.30
N GLU A 360 3.53 25.84 3.60
CA GLU A 360 4.88 25.96 4.15
C GLU A 360 5.70 24.68 3.96
N ASN A 361 5.05 23.52 4.05
CA ASN A 361 5.76 22.25 4.15
C ASN A 361 5.77 21.39 2.86
N ILE A 362 4.76 21.46 1.98
CA ILE A 362 4.48 20.42 0.95
C ILE A 362 4.24 21.00 -0.47
N VAL A 363 4.07 22.33 -0.57
CA VAL A 363 3.99 23.13 -1.81
C VAL A 363 2.65 23.10 -2.59
N GLU A 364 1.88 22.01 -2.65
CA GLU A 364 0.58 22.02 -3.38
C GLU A 364 -0.56 21.20 -2.73
N ILE A 365 -1.64 21.89 -2.34
CA ILE A 365 -2.91 21.28 -1.90
C ILE A 365 -3.86 21.12 -3.09
N SER A 366 -4.59 20.02 -3.13
CA SER A 366 -5.77 19.90 -3.99
C SER A 366 -6.99 20.46 -3.25
N LYS A 367 -7.22 21.79 -3.31
CA LYS A 367 -8.41 22.42 -2.69
C LYS A 367 -9.72 21.68 -3.04
N ASP A 368 -9.81 21.15 -4.26
CA ASP A 368 -10.94 20.35 -4.77
C ASP A 368 -11.19 18.99 -4.07
N LYS A 369 -10.33 18.58 -3.14
CA LYS A 369 -10.40 17.25 -2.49
C LYS A 369 -10.53 17.26 -0.98
N THR A 370 -10.51 18.43 -0.35
CA THR A 370 -10.83 18.52 1.06
C THR A 370 -12.31 18.19 1.23
N GLU A 371 -12.63 17.19 2.06
CA GLU A 371 -14.02 16.82 2.38
C GLU A 371 -14.33 17.18 3.83
N THR A 372 -15.44 17.89 4.02
CA THR A 372 -15.95 18.26 5.34
C THR A 372 -17.23 17.49 5.63
N PHE A 373 -17.30 16.87 6.80
CA PHE A 373 -18.47 16.16 7.30
C PHE A 373 -18.86 16.70 8.67
N ILE A 374 -20.15 16.78 8.95
CA ILE A 374 -20.70 17.04 10.27
C ILE A 374 -21.49 15.80 10.70
N PHE A 375 -21.28 15.37 11.94
CA PHE A 375 -22.02 14.30 12.57
C PHE A 375 -22.98 14.91 13.59
N LYS A 376 -24.27 14.65 13.41
CA LYS A 376 -25.35 15.13 14.28
C LYS A 376 -26.34 14.00 14.57
N ASN A 377 -27.00 14.06 15.73
CA ASN A 377 -28.15 13.21 16.01
C ASN A 377 -29.38 13.78 15.31
N ILE A 378 -29.96 13.00 14.40
CA ILE A 378 -31.10 13.42 13.57
C ILE A 378 -32.21 12.39 13.72
N GLU A 379 -33.46 12.85 13.75
CA GLU A 379 -34.63 11.99 13.71
C GLU A 379 -34.66 11.16 12.42
N PHE A 380 -34.84 9.83 12.54
CA PHE A 380 -34.79 8.94 11.37
C PHE A 380 -36.08 8.16 11.10
N ASN A 381 -37.06 8.22 11.99
CA ASN A 381 -38.31 7.49 11.85
C ASN A 381 -39.52 8.31 12.29
N LYS A 382 -40.73 7.82 11.95
CA LYS A 382 -42.00 8.43 12.38
C LYS A 382 -42.18 8.48 13.90
N LYS A 383 -41.40 7.69 14.65
CA LYS A 383 -41.39 7.65 16.12
C LYS A 383 -40.47 8.70 16.75
N LYS A 384 -39.87 9.59 15.94
CA LYS A 384 -38.91 10.64 16.37
C LYS A 384 -37.68 10.10 17.12
N GLU A 385 -37.28 8.86 16.86
CA GLU A 385 -36.02 8.34 17.38
C GLU A 385 -34.84 9.03 16.69
N THR A 386 -33.85 9.44 17.46
CA THR A 386 -32.65 10.10 16.94
C THR A 386 -31.54 9.09 16.71
N ARG A 387 -30.76 9.29 15.64
CA ARG A 387 -29.54 8.51 15.38
C ARG A 387 -28.42 9.40 14.89
N LEU A 388 -27.19 9.05 15.25
CA LEU A 388 -26.01 9.70 14.71
C LEU A 388 -25.93 9.50 13.20
N THR A 389 -25.90 10.61 12.47
CA THR A 389 -25.90 10.62 11.01
C THR A 389 -24.84 11.58 10.47
N SER A 390 -24.13 11.14 9.43
CA SER A 390 -23.14 11.93 8.71
C SER A 390 -23.78 12.82 7.65
N ILE A 391 -23.52 14.12 7.72
CA ILE A 391 -23.88 15.13 6.72
C ILE A 391 -22.59 15.61 6.05
N LYS A 392 -22.50 15.53 4.72
CA LYS A 392 -21.36 16.09 3.98
C LYS A 392 -21.68 17.51 3.54
N ILE A 393 -20.76 18.44 3.84
CA ILE A 393 -20.78 19.80 3.31
C ILE A 393 -20.08 19.79 1.95
N ASN A 394 -20.82 20.17 0.91
CA ASN A 394 -20.28 20.31 -0.45
C ASN A 394 -19.57 21.65 -0.60
N ILE A 395 -18.79 21.78 -1.69
CA ILE A 395 -18.00 22.99 -1.98
C ILE A 395 -18.90 24.22 -2.19
N ASP A 396 -20.12 24.01 -2.68
CA ASP A 396 -21.14 25.04 -2.89
C ASP A 396 -21.93 25.37 -1.60
N GLY A 397 -21.54 24.82 -0.45
CA GLY A 397 -22.22 25.00 0.83
C GLY A 397 -23.45 24.09 1.00
N THR A 398 -23.87 23.36 -0.03
CA THR A 398 -25.03 22.45 0.08
C THR A 398 -24.72 21.26 0.98
N GLN A 399 -25.72 20.76 1.69
CA GLN A 399 -25.59 19.64 2.60
C GLN A 399 -26.16 18.37 1.98
N THR A 400 -25.38 17.28 2.03
CA THR A 400 -25.86 15.96 1.61
C THR A 400 -25.97 15.05 2.81
N LEU A 401 -27.21 14.72 3.16
CA LEU A 401 -27.55 13.80 4.24
C LEU A 401 -27.12 12.37 3.88
N ASP A 402 -26.80 11.57 4.90
CA ASP A 402 -26.40 10.16 4.77
C ASP A 402 -25.22 9.95 3.80
N SER A 403 -24.29 10.91 3.72
CA SER A 403 -23.08 10.78 2.90
C SER A 403 -21.94 10.20 3.74
N PRO A 404 -21.35 9.05 3.37
CA PRO A 404 -20.44 8.35 4.27
C PRO A 404 -19.05 9.02 4.30
N LEU A 405 -18.53 9.23 5.49
CA LEU A 405 -17.11 9.52 5.68
C LEU A 405 -16.30 8.31 5.20
N THR A 406 -15.38 8.51 4.27
CA THR A 406 -14.60 7.41 3.71
C THR A 406 -13.15 7.47 4.18
N TYR A 407 -12.71 6.49 4.98
CA TYR A 407 -11.34 6.45 5.50
C TYR A 407 -10.76 5.03 5.50
N LEU A 408 -9.51 4.88 5.05
CA LEU A 408 -8.74 3.61 4.96
C LEU A 408 -9.50 2.40 4.39
N GLY A 409 -10.45 2.64 3.48
CA GLY A 409 -11.24 1.60 2.82
C GLY A 409 -12.53 1.21 3.54
N PHE A 410 -12.95 1.98 4.54
CA PHE A 410 -14.24 1.92 5.22
C PHE A 410 -15.09 3.15 4.88
N GLU A 411 -16.41 2.99 4.99
CA GLU A 411 -17.44 4.01 4.83
C GLU A 411 -18.20 4.07 6.17
N PHE A 412 -18.16 5.21 6.86
CA PHE A 412 -18.80 5.42 8.16
C PHE A 412 -19.91 6.46 8.05
N ARG A 413 -21.09 6.13 8.57
CA ARG A 413 -22.31 6.96 8.48
C ARG A 413 -22.77 7.55 9.81
N GLY A 414 -22.05 7.29 10.89
CA GLY A 414 -22.54 7.47 12.26
C GLY A 414 -23.18 6.19 12.76
N TYR A 415 -24.34 5.84 12.22
CA TYR A 415 -25.12 4.66 12.65
C TYR A 415 -24.63 3.30 12.12
N ASN A 416 -23.71 3.27 11.14
CA ASN A 416 -23.07 2.03 10.68
C ASN A 416 -21.69 2.25 10.07
N THR A 417 -20.92 1.16 10.02
CA THR A 417 -19.61 1.10 9.35
C THR A 417 -19.61 -0.01 8.30
N LEU A 418 -19.27 0.32 7.06
CA LEU A 418 -19.24 -0.64 5.96
C LEU A 418 -17.88 -0.63 5.26
N ILE A 419 -17.56 -1.69 4.52
CA ILE A 419 -16.41 -1.68 3.62
C ILE A 419 -16.74 -0.87 2.39
N LYS A 420 -15.79 -0.04 1.97
CA LYS A 420 -15.90 0.80 0.78
C LYS A 420 -16.33 -0.01 -0.42
N SER A 421 -17.38 0.46 -1.11
CA SER A 421 -17.96 -0.17 -2.30
C SER A 421 -16.92 -0.52 -3.38
N THR A 422 -15.89 0.31 -3.54
CA THR A 422 -14.79 0.07 -4.49
C THR A 422 -13.97 -1.18 -4.18
N ASN A 423 -13.80 -1.53 -2.91
CA ASN A 423 -13.05 -2.71 -2.49
C ASN A 423 -13.83 -3.99 -2.80
N ILE A 424 -15.14 -3.98 -2.54
CA ILE A 424 -16.06 -5.08 -2.91
C ILE A 424 -16.09 -5.27 -4.43
N ALA A 425 -16.19 -4.18 -5.19
CA ALA A 425 -16.15 -4.25 -6.65
C ALA A 425 -14.83 -4.82 -7.19
N LYS A 426 -13.68 -4.47 -6.57
CA LYS A 426 -12.37 -5.06 -6.92
C LYS A 426 -12.35 -6.56 -6.67
N PHE A 427 -12.87 -7.02 -5.53
CA PHE A 427 -13.00 -8.44 -5.21
C PHE A 427 -13.80 -9.18 -6.28
N TYR A 428 -15.01 -8.72 -6.61
CA TYR A 428 -15.85 -9.38 -7.63
C TYR A 428 -15.25 -9.33 -9.04
N ARG A 429 -14.56 -8.25 -9.42
CA ARG A 429 -13.87 -8.17 -10.71
C ARG A 429 -12.73 -9.18 -10.81
N ARG A 430 -11.94 -9.34 -9.73
CA ARG A 430 -10.90 -10.36 -9.65
C ARG A 430 -11.51 -11.76 -9.78
N MET A 431 -12.64 -12.00 -9.10
CA MET A 431 -13.44 -13.23 -9.23
C MET A 431 -13.83 -13.53 -10.67
N LYS A 432 -14.53 -12.60 -11.32
CA LYS A 432 -14.94 -12.73 -12.73
C LYS A 432 -13.76 -12.91 -13.67
N SER A 433 -12.63 -12.24 -13.41
CA SER A 433 -11.43 -12.35 -14.25
C SER A 433 -10.77 -13.73 -14.17
N ILE A 434 -10.74 -14.36 -13.00
CA ILE A 434 -10.19 -15.71 -12.84
C ILE A 434 -11.09 -16.72 -13.52
N ILE A 435 -12.41 -16.63 -13.30
CA ILE A 435 -13.39 -17.51 -13.93
C ILE A 435 -13.27 -17.44 -15.45
N ARG A 436 -13.29 -16.23 -16.03
CA ARG A 436 -13.14 -16.02 -17.47
C ARG A 436 -11.85 -16.64 -18.02
N ARG A 437 -10.73 -16.49 -17.31
CA ARG A 437 -9.45 -17.08 -17.74
C ARG A 437 -9.51 -18.60 -17.75
N ARG A 438 -10.13 -19.20 -16.73
CA ARG A 438 -10.26 -20.65 -16.64
C ARG A 438 -11.23 -21.20 -17.67
N ALA A 439 -12.38 -20.58 -17.83
CA ALA A 439 -13.34 -20.93 -18.86
C ALA A 439 -12.69 -20.93 -20.24
N ARG A 440 -11.95 -19.86 -20.59
CA ARG A 440 -11.21 -19.80 -21.85
C ARG A 440 -10.19 -20.94 -21.99
N ARG A 441 -9.49 -21.35 -20.92
CA ARG A 441 -8.55 -22.48 -20.99
C ARG A 441 -9.27 -23.81 -21.17
N THR A 442 -10.42 -23.98 -20.53
CA THR A 442 -11.25 -25.17 -20.72
C THR A 442 -11.75 -25.24 -22.16
N ILE A 443 -12.26 -24.15 -22.72
CA ILE A 443 -12.73 -24.08 -24.12
C ILE A 443 -11.59 -24.40 -25.09
N LEU A 444 -10.44 -23.72 -24.96
CA LEU A 444 -9.24 -24.00 -25.77
C LEU A 444 -8.66 -25.41 -25.57
N GLY A 445 -8.97 -26.05 -24.44
CA GLY A 445 -8.56 -27.41 -24.14
C GLY A 445 -9.44 -28.42 -24.87
N ILE A 446 -10.76 -28.22 -24.82
CA ILE A 446 -11.75 -29.01 -25.56
C ILE A 446 -11.52 -28.91 -27.07
N GLU A 447 -11.17 -27.72 -27.58
CA GLU A 447 -10.80 -27.53 -29.00
C GLU A 447 -9.58 -28.38 -29.41
N LYS A 448 -8.72 -28.77 -28.47
CA LYS A 448 -7.53 -29.61 -28.72
C LYS A 448 -7.77 -31.10 -28.42
N ASP A 449 -8.61 -31.39 -27.44
CA ASP A 449 -8.96 -32.73 -26.98
C ASP A 449 -10.46 -32.78 -26.67
N PRO A 450 -11.28 -33.31 -27.59
CA PRO A 450 -12.73 -33.41 -27.43
C PRO A 450 -13.20 -34.22 -26.21
N TYR A 451 -12.36 -35.12 -25.69
CA TYR A 451 -12.67 -35.94 -24.51
C TYR A 451 -12.46 -35.18 -23.19
N GLN A 452 -11.87 -33.98 -23.24
CA GLN A 452 -11.67 -33.17 -22.05
C GLN A 452 -13.01 -32.67 -21.48
N HIS A 453 -13.25 -32.93 -20.20
CA HIS A 453 -14.46 -32.45 -19.53
C HIS A 453 -14.58 -30.91 -19.53
N LYS A 454 -15.76 -30.42 -19.90
CA LYS A 454 -16.17 -29.01 -19.80
C LYS A 454 -16.44 -28.59 -18.35
N ALA A 455 -15.40 -28.56 -17.53
CA ALA A 455 -15.50 -28.29 -16.11
C ALA A 455 -14.62 -27.13 -15.64
N ILE A 456 -15.13 -26.40 -14.64
CA ILE A 456 -14.34 -25.47 -13.84
C ILE A 456 -14.37 -25.93 -12.39
N PHE A 457 -13.20 -26.31 -11.87
CA PHE A 457 -13.06 -26.74 -10.48
C PHE A 457 -13.25 -25.58 -9.50
N ILE A 458 -14.43 -25.53 -8.88
CA ILE A 458 -14.83 -24.50 -7.92
C ILE A 458 -13.86 -24.45 -6.73
N ASN A 459 -13.42 -25.60 -6.22
CA ASN A 459 -12.49 -25.65 -5.09
C ASN A 459 -11.15 -24.99 -5.41
N GLN A 460 -10.68 -25.11 -6.65
CA GLN A 460 -9.50 -24.40 -7.10
C GLN A 460 -9.75 -22.88 -7.27
N ILE A 461 -10.98 -22.45 -7.58
CA ILE A 461 -11.34 -21.02 -7.63
C ILE A 461 -11.45 -20.46 -6.22
N LYS A 462 -12.14 -21.19 -5.33
CA LYS A 462 -12.22 -20.90 -3.89
C LYS A 462 -10.82 -20.77 -3.33
N LYS A 463 -9.89 -21.70 -3.62
CA LYS A 463 -8.47 -21.55 -3.29
C LYS A 463 -7.89 -20.23 -3.81
N LEU A 464 -8.17 -19.74 -5.01
CA LEU A 464 -7.59 -18.47 -5.47
C LEU A 464 -8.11 -17.19 -4.78
N PHE A 465 -9.27 -17.25 -4.10
CA PHE A 465 -9.85 -16.13 -3.34
C PHE A 465 -9.85 -16.32 -1.82
N GLN A 466 -9.77 -17.56 -1.37
CA GLN A 466 -9.72 -18.00 0.04
C GLN A 466 -8.31 -18.44 0.45
N THR A 467 -7.41 -18.72 -0.49
CA THR A 467 -5.98 -18.93 -0.23
C THR A 467 -5.16 -17.92 -1.03
N ILE A 468 -4.03 -17.50 -0.46
CA ILE A 468 -3.16 -16.50 -1.08
C ILE A 468 -2.58 -17.10 -2.37
N PRO A 469 -2.31 -16.30 -3.43
CA PRO A 469 -1.40 -16.74 -4.47
C PRO A 469 -0.08 -17.15 -3.80
N LYS A 470 0.25 -18.45 -3.79
CA LYS A 470 1.58 -18.93 -3.41
C LYS A 470 2.60 -17.97 -4.02
N LYS A 471 3.54 -17.44 -3.24
CA LYS A 471 4.75 -16.84 -3.81
C LYS A 471 5.34 -17.92 -4.71
N LYS A 472 5.15 -17.79 -6.02
CA LYS A 472 5.71 -18.72 -7.01
C LYS A 472 7.18 -18.33 -7.21
N ASP A 473 8.01 -18.47 -6.17
CA ASP A 473 9.46 -18.23 -6.33
C ASP A 473 10.35 -19.27 -5.64
N SER A 474 9.80 -20.41 -5.26
CA SER A 474 10.56 -21.66 -5.11
C SER A 474 9.74 -22.77 -5.76
N GLU A 475 10.17 -23.21 -6.95
CA GLU A 475 9.93 -24.59 -7.33
C GLU A 475 10.63 -25.43 -6.24
N ASN A 476 9.87 -26.28 -5.56
CA ASN A 476 10.18 -27.01 -4.31
C ASN A 476 9.73 -26.40 -2.97
N GLU A 477 8.53 -25.83 -2.88
CA GLU A 477 7.77 -25.87 -1.62
C GLU A 477 6.44 -26.62 -1.78
N ASN A 478 6.52 -27.91 -1.44
CA ASN A 478 5.40 -28.76 -1.15
C ASN A 478 4.42 -28.08 -0.20
N ILE A 479 3.16 -28.39 -0.43
CA ILE A 479 1.99 -27.97 0.31
C ILE A 479 2.30 -28.04 1.83
N GLN A 480 2.43 -26.90 2.52
CA GLN A 480 2.33 -26.86 3.98
C GLN A 480 0.87 -27.13 4.37
N LEU A 481 0.47 -28.40 4.27
CA LEU A 481 -0.53 -28.98 5.16
C LEU A 481 0.02 -28.85 6.58
N VAL A 482 -0.85 -28.57 7.52
CA VAL A 482 -0.52 -28.48 8.95
C VAL A 482 0.03 -29.84 9.38
N ARG A 483 1.35 -30.01 9.36
CA ARG A 483 2.01 -31.11 10.06
C ARG A 483 2.20 -30.67 11.51
N SER A 484 1.72 -31.46 12.47
CA SER A 484 2.23 -31.40 13.84
C SER A 484 3.76 -31.51 13.76
N ARG A 485 4.48 -30.62 14.44
CA ARG A 485 5.92 -30.79 14.63
C ARG A 485 6.07 -31.55 15.94
N LYS A 486 6.68 -32.73 15.90
CA LYS A 486 7.11 -33.40 17.12
C LYS A 486 8.32 -32.63 17.68
N ILE A 487 8.24 -32.18 18.91
CA ILE A 487 9.33 -31.52 19.64
C ILE A 487 9.82 -32.49 20.72
N LEU A 488 11.13 -32.66 20.85
CA LEU A 488 11.75 -33.42 21.93
C LEU A 488 11.65 -32.61 23.23
N VAL A 489 11.03 -33.20 24.25
CA VAL A 489 10.89 -32.60 25.58
C VAL A 489 11.45 -33.59 26.60
N PRO A 490 12.36 -33.16 27.50
CA PRO A 490 12.91 -34.05 28.51
C PRO A 490 11.81 -34.51 29.48
N ASN A 491 11.84 -35.79 29.84
CA ASN A 491 10.98 -36.42 30.83
C ASN A 491 11.63 -36.29 32.23
N VAL A 492 10.88 -36.71 33.25
CA VAL A 492 11.30 -36.60 34.67
C VAL A 492 12.56 -37.43 34.99
N LYS A 493 12.91 -38.39 34.11
CA LYS A 493 14.11 -39.24 34.21
C LYS A 493 15.29 -38.73 33.37
N GLY A 494 15.15 -37.58 32.69
CA GLY A 494 16.21 -36.98 31.86
C GLY A 494 16.27 -37.45 30.40
N GLU A 495 15.37 -38.34 29.96
CA GLU A 495 15.30 -38.82 28.58
C GLU A 495 14.35 -37.95 27.74
N PHE A 496 14.40 -37.99 26.40
CA PHE A 496 13.56 -37.13 25.57
C PHE A 496 12.32 -37.83 25.01
N ASN A 497 11.13 -37.28 25.27
CA ASN A 497 9.87 -37.70 24.67
C ASN A 497 9.47 -36.80 23.50
N PHE A 498 8.87 -37.38 22.46
CA PHE A 498 8.25 -36.61 21.38
C PHE A 498 6.88 -36.08 21.83
N LYS A 499 6.74 -34.76 21.92
CA LYS A 499 5.45 -34.11 22.11
C LYS A 499 4.96 -33.49 20.80
N ASP A 500 3.72 -33.76 20.42
CA ASP A 500 3.10 -33.09 19.28
C ASP A 500 2.89 -31.60 19.58
N ALA A 501 3.74 -30.75 19.00
CA ALA A 501 3.47 -29.33 18.90
C ALA A 501 2.60 -29.10 17.68
N LYS A 502 1.34 -28.68 17.89
CA LYS A 502 0.49 -28.18 16.80
C LYS A 502 1.24 -27.03 16.13
N GLY A 503 1.74 -27.28 14.92
CA GLY A 503 2.31 -26.25 14.07
C GLY A 503 1.27 -25.16 13.90
N ASN A 504 1.52 -23.98 14.46
CA ASN A 504 0.60 -22.87 14.33
C ASN A 504 0.52 -22.51 12.85
N ALA A 505 -0.60 -22.83 12.19
CA ALA A 505 -0.82 -22.49 10.80
C ALA A 505 -0.45 -21.02 10.58
N LYS A 506 0.50 -20.75 9.67
CA LYS A 506 0.74 -19.37 9.22
C LYS A 506 -0.58 -18.89 8.62
N LYS A 507 -1.30 -18.05 9.36
CA LYS A 507 -2.63 -17.57 8.98
C LYS A 507 -2.50 -16.61 7.81
N GLN A 508 -2.63 -17.19 6.62
CA GLN A 508 -2.69 -16.48 5.36
C GLN A 508 -4.05 -15.75 5.26
N SER A 509 -4.04 -14.41 5.27
CA SER A 509 -5.27 -13.60 5.23
C SER A 509 -5.87 -13.56 3.82
N ASN A 510 -7.05 -14.15 3.65
CA ASN A 510 -7.89 -13.98 2.46
C ASN A 510 -8.93 -12.86 2.69
N TYR A 511 -9.63 -12.44 1.63
CA TYR A 511 -10.57 -11.31 1.73
C TYR A 511 -11.76 -11.60 2.68
N PHE A 512 -12.24 -12.84 2.77
CA PHE A 512 -13.27 -13.23 3.75
C PHE A 512 -12.77 -13.14 5.20
N SER A 513 -11.55 -13.61 5.46
CA SER A 513 -10.92 -13.51 6.79
C SER A 513 -10.65 -12.05 7.18
N TYR A 514 -10.34 -11.20 6.20
CA TYR A 514 -10.24 -9.76 6.39
C TYR A 514 -11.59 -9.17 6.81
N LEU A 515 -12.69 -9.54 6.13
CA LEU A 515 -14.04 -9.08 6.46
C LEU A 515 -14.50 -9.54 7.84
N LYS A 516 -14.30 -10.81 8.18
CA LYS A 516 -14.63 -11.33 9.53
C LYS A 516 -13.86 -10.57 10.62
N ARG A 517 -12.57 -10.33 10.38
CA ARG A 517 -11.75 -9.54 11.31
C ARG A 517 -12.24 -8.09 11.39
N ALA A 518 -12.60 -7.48 10.26
CA ALA A 518 -13.14 -6.12 10.22
C ALA A 518 -14.49 -6.03 10.96
N SER A 519 -15.39 -6.98 10.73
CA SER A 519 -16.69 -7.11 11.41
C SER A 519 -16.50 -7.22 12.92
N LYS A 520 -15.58 -8.09 13.38
CA LYS A 520 -15.29 -8.26 14.81
C LYS A 520 -14.67 -7.02 15.44
N ILE A 521 -13.68 -6.41 14.79
CA ILE A 521 -13.00 -5.22 15.33
C ILE A 521 -13.97 -4.04 15.37
N MET A 522 -14.69 -3.76 14.28
CA MET A 522 -15.63 -2.64 14.17
C MET A 522 -16.95 -2.87 14.92
N ASN A 523 -17.17 -4.05 15.50
CA ASN A 523 -18.44 -4.45 16.10
C ASN A 523 -19.67 -4.26 15.17
N GLU A 524 -19.53 -4.60 13.88
CA GLU A 524 -20.56 -4.35 12.87
C GLU A 524 -20.76 -5.56 11.94
N ASN A 525 -21.84 -6.30 12.18
CA ASN A 525 -22.20 -7.52 11.46
C ASN A 525 -22.58 -7.28 9.99
N LYS A 526 -23.00 -6.06 9.63
CA LYS A 526 -23.34 -5.70 8.24
C LYS A 526 -22.14 -5.81 7.31
N ILE A 527 -20.90 -5.66 7.82
CA ILE A 527 -19.67 -5.82 7.03
C ILE A 527 -19.59 -7.21 6.39
N GLU A 528 -19.87 -8.28 7.13
CA GLU A 528 -19.85 -9.64 6.59
C GLU A 528 -20.97 -9.87 5.58
N LYS A 529 -22.16 -9.29 5.85
CA LYS A 529 -23.33 -9.39 4.97
C LYS A 529 -23.11 -8.75 3.59
N GLN A 530 -22.13 -7.84 3.43
CA GLN A 530 -21.81 -7.22 2.13
C GLN A 530 -21.35 -8.22 1.06
N LEU A 531 -20.85 -9.41 1.43
CA LEU A 531 -20.47 -10.47 0.49
C LEU A 531 -21.49 -11.61 0.35
N ARG A 532 -22.71 -11.49 0.89
CA ARG A 532 -23.73 -12.55 0.82
C ARG A 532 -24.01 -13.06 -0.60
N LYS A 533 -23.97 -12.16 -1.60
CA LYS A 533 -24.18 -12.50 -3.03
C LYS A 533 -22.95 -13.12 -3.72
N SER A 534 -21.85 -13.38 -3.01
CA SER A 534 -20.62 -13.88 -3.62
C SER A 534 -20.76 -15.25 -4.27
N LYS A 535 -21.50 -16.18 -3.62
CA LYS A 535 -21.81 -17.50 -4.16
C LYS A 535 -22.62 -17.38 -5.46
N HIS A 536 -23.71 -16.62 -5.44
CA HIS A 536 -24.53 -16.37 -6.63
C HIS A 536 -23.72 -15.79 -7.80
N ILE A 537 -22.90 -14.76 -7.55
CA ILE A 537 -22.08 -14.13 -8.60
C ILE A 537 -21.03 -15.11 -9.15
N LEU A 538 -20.47 -16.00 -8.31
CA LEU A 538 -19.55 -17.04 -8.73
C LEU A 538 -20.21 -17.98 -9.76
N TYR A 539 -21.35 -18.59 -9.41
CA TYR A 539 -22.05 -19.53 -10.28
C TYR A 539 -22.59 -18.88 -11.56
N SER A 540 -23.22 -17.72 -11.43
CA SER A 540 -23.69 -16.93 -12.59
C SER A 540 -22.55 -16.59 -13.56
N SER A 541 -21.36 -16.28 -13.03
CA SER A 541 -20.19 -16.00 -13.88
C SER A 541 -19.60 -17.26 -14.53
N ILE A 542 -19.65 -18.41 -13.85
CA ILE A 542 -19.22 -19.70 -14.42
C ILE A 542 -20.13 -20.05 -15.59
N ASN A 543 -21.45 -20.04 -15.38
CA ASN A 543 -22.44 -20.30 -16.43
C ASN A 543 -22.22 -19.37 -17.64
N LYS A 544 -22.12 -18.06 -17.38
CA LYS A 544 -21.92 -17.05 -18.42
C LYS A 544 -20.65 -17.22 -19.26
N PHE A 545 -19.53 -17.69 -18.69
CA PHE A 545 -18.26 -17.75 -19.42
C PHE A 545 -17.92 -19.14 -19.96
N LEU A 546 -18.57 -20.19 -19.45
CA LEU A 546 -18.43 -21.54 -20.01
C LEU A 546 -19.39 -21.78 -21.19
N ASN A 547 -20.56 -21.15 -21.17
CA ASN A 547 -21.61 -21.35 -22.17
C ASN A 547 -21.69 -20.20 -23.18
N LYS A 548 -20.62 -19.40 -23.26
CA LYS A 548 -20.45 -18.31 -24.21
C LYS A 548 -19.08 -18.44 -24.84
#